data_AF-A0A425W2U4-F1
#
_entry.id   AF-A0A425W2U4-F1
#
_cell.length_a   1.000
_cell.length_b   1.000
_cell.length_c   1.000
_cell.angle_alpha   90.00
_cell.angle_beta   90.00
_cell.angle_gamma   90.00
#
_symmetry.space_group_name_H-M   'P 1'
#
loop_
_entity.id
_entity.type
_entity.pdbx_description
1 polymer ?
#
loop_
_entity_poly.entity_id
_entity_poly.type
_entity_poly.pdbx_seq_one_letter_code
_entity_poly.pdbx_strand_id
1 'polypeptide(L)'
;MAQLAELIKSVNNTSDQVVELSDQDIKMIQKLLLSVFDDILDICNTHHIRYQMGGGSALGAVRHHGFIPWDDDIDINMYRSDVNKFLIEFKKKYGNKYWLHIPGETENYDFLMIKIISKQVYVKELLDSAYDGECGFAIDIFIIENEPDNKLIRKLFQARCMLGRYILSCLRFKNSKNELLKMAKGNNEFLKIIRKRIRLGRLLSFKTVSSWEKKIEKWCSSCKDENSKYVGIASGRKQINKETYLREDLKTQEAEFEGRKVKIAKNYSKYLENLYGRNFMQVPPIEKREKHVVMKFDRNALEKSVQLLGK
;
A
#
# COMPACT_ATOMS: atom_id res chain seq x y z
N MET A 1 -14.75 -4.57 0.03
CA MET A 1 -13.28 -4.72 0.05
C MET A 1 -12.84 -5.56 1.24
N ALA A 2 -13.32 -5.28 2.47
CA ALA A 2 -13.13 -6.17 3.63
C ALA A 2 -13.48 -7.64 3.32
N GLN A 3 -14.69 -7.89 2.81
CA GLN A 3 -15.12 -9.22 2.35
C GLN A 3 -14.23 -9.84 1.27
N LEU A 4 -13.63 -9.04 0.38
CA LEU A 4 -12.76 -9.56 -0.69
C LEU A 4 -11.37 -9.91 -0.16
N ALA A 5 -10.81 -9.09 0.74
CA ALA A 5 -9.57 -9.40 1.43
C ALA A 5 -9.73 -10.63 2.34
N GLU A 6 -10.86 -10.74 3.05
CA GLU A 6 -11.22 -11.93 3.83
C GLU A 6 -11.37 -13.18 2.95
N LEU A 7 -11.99 -13.06 1.77
CA LEU A 7 -12.11 -14.18 0.83
C LEU A 7 -10.76 -14.59 0.24
N ILE A 8 -9.89 -13.64 -0.14
CA ILE A 8 -8.52 -13.94 -0.58
C ILE A 8 -7.75 -14.67 0.54
N LYS A 9 -7.85 -14.20 1.80
CA LYS A 9 -7.25 -14.87 2.96
C LYS A 9 -7.77 -16.29 3.17
N SER A 10 -9.09 -16.51 3.03
CA SER A 10 -9.69 -17.85 3.21
C SER A 10 -9.14 -18.87 2.22
N VAL A 11 -8.65 -18.41 1.07
CA VAL A 11 -8.14 -19.27 -0.01
C VAL A 11 -6.64 -19.53 0.10
N ASN A 12 -5.86 -18.65 0.74
CA ASN A 12 -4.44 -18.87 1.02
C ASN A 12 -4.18 -20.23 1.68
N ASN A 13 -5.12 -20.71 2.50
CA ASN A 13 -4.98 -21.97 3.22
C ASN A 13 -5.25 -23.23 2.35
N THR A 14 -5.57 -23.08 1.05
CA THR A 14 -6.06 -24.20 0.22
C THR A 14 -5.43 -24.32 -1.18
N SER A 15 -4.53 -23.42 -1.57
CA SER A 15 -3.98 -23.41 -2.93
C SER A 15 -2.50 -23.76 -2.96
N ASP A 16 -2.15 -24.81 -3.72
CA ASP A 16 -0.75 -25.27 -3.96
C ASP A 16 0.16 -24.23 -4.66
N GLN A 17 -0.35 -23.02 -4.93
CA GLN A 17 0.37 -21.95 -5.65
C GLN A 17 0.85 -20.82 -4.74
N VAL A 18 0.54 -20.87 -3.44
CA VAL A 18 0.95 -19.85 -2.48
C VAL A 18 2.23 -20.30 -1.80
N VAL A 19 3.23 -19.43 -1.76
CA VAL A 19 4.45 -19.63 -0.99
C VAL A 19 4.16 -19.26 0.46
N GLU A 20 4.24 -20.24 1.36
CA GLU A 20 4.21 -19.97 2.79
C GLU A 20 5.57 -19.38 3.23
N LEU A 21 5.53 -18.20 3.85
CA LEU A 21 6.68 -17.55 4.45
C LEU A 21 6.87 -18.08 5.87
N SER A 22 8.07 -18.57 6.16
CA SER A 22 8.47 -18.94 7.52
C SER A 22 8.77 -17.70 8.36
N ASP A 23 8.79 -17.82 9.69
CA ASP A 23 9.19 -16.72 10.59
C ASP A 23 10.61 -16.20 10.27
N GLN A 24 11.49 -17.08 9.77
CA GLN A 24 12.83 -16.71 9.34
C GLN A 24 12.79 -15.90 8.03
N ASP A 25 11.93 -16.29 7.08
CA ASP A 25 11.70 -15.51 5.86
C ASP A 25 11.22 -14.10 6.24
N ILE A 26 10.20 -13.99 7.10
CA ILE A 26 9.64 -12.71 7.57
C ILE A 26 10.74 -11.81 8.16
N LYS A 27 11.59 -12.34 9.05
CA LYS A 27 12.70 -11.55 9.64
C LYS A 27 13.70 -11.07 8.59
N MET A 28 13.99 -11.89 7.57
CA MET A 28 14.88 -11.49 6.49
C MET A 28 14.27 -10.42 5.60
N ILE A 29 12.96 -10.52 5.33
CA ILE A 29 12.19 -9.52 4.59
C ILE A 29 12.19 -8.19 5.33
N GLN A 30 11.89 -8.21 6.63
CA GLN A 30 11.91 -7.03 7.50
C GLN A 30 13.27 -6.33 7.46
N LYS A 31 14.38 -7.07 7.53
CA LYS A 31 15.74 -6.50 7.40
C LYS A 31 15.97 -5.82 6.05
N LEU A 32 15.56 -6.45 4.96
CA LEU A 32 15.66 -5.85 3.63
C LEU A 32 14.82 -4.57 3.53
N LEU A 33 13.58 -4.61 3.99
CA LEU A 33 12.68 -3.45 4.00
C LEU A 33 13.21 -2.30 4.86
N LEU A 34 13.82 -2.59 6.01
CA LEU A 34 14.48 -1.55 6.81
C LEU A 34 15.61 -0.86 6.04
N SER A 35 16.39 -1.59 5.24
CA SER A 35 17.41 -0.97 4.38
C SER A 35 16.79 -0.08 3.29
N VAL A 36 15.67 -0.48 2.69
CA VAL A 36 14.93 0.37 1.75
C VAL A 36 14.38 1.61 2.46
N PHE A 37 13.87 1.42 3.68
CA PHE A 37 13.31 2.49 4.48
C PHE A 37 14.38 3.51 4.89
N ASP A 38 15.60 3.07 5.22
CA ASP A 38 16.73 3.96 5.49
C ASP A 38 17.07 4.86 4.30
N ASP A 39 17.05 4.31 3.07
CA ASP A 39 17.24 5.10 1.84
C ASP A 39 16.09 6.12 1.65
N ILE A 40 14.85 5.80 2.04
CA ILE A 40 13.72 6.74 2.03
C ILE A 40 13.90 7.83 3.10
N LEU A 41 14.29 7.45 4.33
CA LEU A 41 14.50 8.37 5.45
C LEU A 41 15.61 9.37 5.14
N ASP A 42 16.69 8.93 4.50
CA ASP A 42 17.77 9.79 4.03
C ASP A 42 17.23 10.92 3.13
N ILE A 43 16.41 10.60 2.12
CA ILE A 43 15.79 11.60 1.25
C ILE A 43 14.84 12.50 2.04
N CYS A 44 14.00 11.92 2.90
CA CYS A 44 13.04 12.69 3.68
C CYS A 44 13.70 13.70 4.61
N ASN A 45 14.77 13.28 5.30
CA ASN A 45 15.51 14.12 6.22
C ASN A 45 16.32 15.20 5.49
N THR A 46 17.04 14.82 4.43
CA THR A 46 17.88 15.74 3.65
C THR A 46 17.06 16.83 2.97
N HIS A 47 15.87 16.50 2.47
CA HIS A 47 15.06 17.43 1.68
C HIS A 47 13.84 17.99 2.42
N HIS A 48 13.71 17.70 3.72
CA HIS A 48 12.59 18.11 4.57
C HIS A 48 11.22 17.68 4.01
N ILE A 49 11.12 16.45 3.50
CA ILE A 49 9.87 15.85 3.02
C ILE A 49 9.08 15.35 4.22
N ARG A 50 7.81 15.72 4.33
CA ARG A 50 6.95 15.23 5.41
C ARG A 50 6.44 13.84 5.05
N TYR A 51 6.70 12.91 5.96
CA TYR A 51 6.11 11.58 5.94
C TYR A 51 5.62 11.22 7.34
N GLN A 52 4.81 10.16 7.43
CA GLN A 52 4.50 9.48 8.68
C GLN A 52 4.30 7.99 8.42
N MET A 53 4.55 7.13 9.41
CA MET A 53 4.19 5.71 9.30
C MET A 53 2.69 5.60 9.02
N GLY A 54 2.31 4.64 8.18
CA GLY A 54 0.93 4.34 7.82
C GLY A 54 0.49 2.97 8.30
N GLY A 55 -0.82 2.71 8.26
CA GLY A 55 -1.38 1.36 8.33
C GLY A 55 -0.79 0.48 9.45
N GLY A 56 -0.30 -0.70 9.04
CA GLY A 56 0.27 -1.71 9.94
C GLY A 56 1.55 -1.22 10.60
N SER A 57 2.39 -0.48 9.87
CA SER A 57 3.66 0.02 10.38
C SER A 57 3.49 1.12 11.45
N ALA A 58 2.45 1.97 11.34
CA ALA A 58 2.10 2.91 12.40
C ALA A 58 1.61 2.18 13.66
N LEU A 59 0.83 1.11 13.50
CA LEU A 59 0.41 0.25 14.61
C LEU A 59 1.62 -0.46 15.24
N GLY A 60 2.55 -0.94 14.41
CA GLY A 60 3.81 -1.55 14.83
C GLY A 60 4.66 -0.59 15.68
N ALA A 61 4.89 0.63 15.20
CA ALA A 61 5.61 1.66 15.94
C ALA A 61 5.01 1.93 17.33
N VAL A 62 3.68 2.03 17.41
CA VAL A 62 2.98 2.34 18.66
C VAL A 62 2.91 1.14 19.62
N ARG A 63 2.70 -0.07 19.10
CA ARG A 63 2.41 -1.25 19.93
C ARG A 63 3.63 -2.13 20.21
N HIS A 64 4.56 -2.20 19.26
CA HIS A 64 5.71 -3.11 19.29
C HIS A 64 7.06 -2.38 19.23
N HIS A 65 7.06 -1.05 19.05
CA HIS A 65 8.28 -0.26 18.80
C HIS A 65 9.07 -0.74 17.57
N GLY A 66 8.37 -1.33 16.59
CA GLY A 66 8.96 -2.01 15.44
C GLY A 66 7.89 -2.70 14.61
N PHE A 67 8.26 -3.73 13.85
CA PHE A 67 7.30 -4.49 13.07
C PHE A 67 6.26 -5.18 13.95
N ILE A 68 5.06 -5.37 13.39
CA ILE A 68 4.19 -6.44 13.88
C ILE A 68 4.89 -7.75 13.51
N PRO A 69 5.04 -8.74 14.41
CA PRO A 69 5.92 -9.89 14.18
C PRO A 69 5.64 -10.74 12.92
N TRP A 70 4.43 -10.65 12.38
CA TRP A 70 4.00 -11.37 11.17
C TRP A 70 3.78 -10.45 9.96
N ASP A 71 4.05 -9.15 10.08
CA ASP A 71 4.06 -8.21 8.94
C ASP A 71 5.33 -8.39 8.12
N ASP A 72 5.18 -8.23 6.82
CA ASP A 72 6.20 -8.32 5.79
C ASP A 72 6.22 -7.09 4.86
N ASP A 73 5.63 -5.96 5.29
CA ASP A 73 5.58 -4.70 4.57
C ASP A 73 5.89 -3.47 5.45
N ILE A 74 6.25 -2.36 4.80
CA ILE A 74 6.30 -1.04 5.42
C ILE A 74 5.37 -0.11 4.64
N ASP A 75 4.43 0.48 5.37
CA ASP A 75 3.53 1.51 4.88
C ASP A 75 3.97 2.88 5.41
N ILE A 76 4.06 3.87 4.53
CA ILE A 76 4.16 5.28 4.93
C ILE A 76 3.11 6.13 4.24
N ASN A 77 2.75 7.25 4.85
CA ASN A 77 1.92 8.29 4.26
C ASN A 77 2.78 9.51 3.93
N MET A 78 2.52 10.14 2.79
CA MET A 78 3.21 11.35 2.35
C MET A 78 2.21 12.40 1.88
N TYR A 79 2.45 13.67 2.21
CA TYR A 79 1.60 14.78 1.73
C TYR A 79 1.74 14.95 0.23
N ARG A 80 0.61 15.17 -0.46
CA ARG A 80 0.56 15.40 -1.92
C ARG A 80 1.57 16.44 -2.40
N SER A 81 1.73 17.54 -1.66
CA SER A 81 2.67 18.62 -2.01
C SER A 81 4.14 18.19 -2.02
N ASP A 82 4.48 17.12 -1.28
CA ASP A 82 5.87 16.69 -1.10
C ASP A 82 6.25 15.53 -2.03
N VAL A 83 5.25 14.82 -2.58
CA VAL A 83 5.41 13.64 -3.44
C VAL A 83 6.36 13.91 -4.62
N ASN A 84 6.13 14.98 -5.39
CA ASN A 84 6.95 15.24 -6.58
C ASN A 84 8.41 15.50 -6.24
N LYS A 85 8.65 16.28 -5.18
CA LYS A 85 10.02 16.59 -4.72
C LYS A 85 10.71 15.32 -4.23
N PHE A 86 10.02 14.50 -3.45
CA PHE A 86 10.52 13.20 -3.01
C PHE A 86 10.90 12.30 -4.19
N LEU A 87 9.99 12.11 -5.16
CA LEU A 87 10.20 11.22 -6.30
C LEU A 87 11.40 11.65 -7.16
N ILE A 88 11.57 12.95 -7.40
CA ILE A 88 12.70 13.50 -8.16
C ILE A 88 14.02 13.18 -7.45
N GLU A 89 14.14 13.52 -6.17
CA GLU A 89 15.39 13.34 -5.41
C GLU A 89 15.68 11.85 -5.15
N PHE A 90 14.65 11.06 -4.83
CA PHE A 90 14.80 9.63 -4.63
C PHE A 90 15.24 8.92 -5.91
N LYS A 91 14.62 9.21 -7.06
CA LYS A 91 15.03 8.64 -8.35
C LYS A 91 16.46 9.03 -8.71
N LYS A 92 16.86 10.28 -8.44
CA LYS A 92 18.21 10.79 -8.70
C LYS A 92 19.28 10.05 -7.88
N LYS A 93 19.03 9.81 -6.59
CA LYS A 93 20.03 9.18 -5.69
C LYS A 93 19.99 7.64 -5.73
N TYR A 94 18.80 7.06 -5.86
CA TYR A 94 18.57 5.63 -5.63
C TYR A 94 17.86 4.89 -6.78
N GLY A 95 17.62 5.53 -7.93
CA GLY A 95 16.92 4.91 -9.06
C GLY A 95 17.62 3.70 -9.69
N ASN A 96 18.92 3.51 -9.44
CA ASN A 96 19.62 2.29 -9.81
C ASN A 96 19.22 1.10 -8.95
N LYS A 97 18.93 1.30 -7.65
CA LYS A 97 18.56 0.26 -6.68
C LYS A 97 17.08 -0.14 -6.73
N TYR A 98 16.20 0.77 -7.14
CA TYR A 98 14.75 0.60 -7.00
C TYR A 98 13.99 0.84 -8.31
N TRP A 99 12.90 0.11 -8.52
CA TRP A 99 11.85 0.52 -9.45
C TRP A 99 10.86 1.42 -8.72
N LEU A 100 10.30 2.39 -9.44
CA LEU A 100 9.31 3.32 -8.91
C LEU A 100 8.01 3.13 -9.68
N HIS A 101 6.98 2.64 -9.00
CA HIS A 101 5.64 2.61 -9.56
C HIS A 101 4.83 3.76 -9.00
N ILE A 102 4.38 4.66 -9.88
CA ILE A 102 3.80 5.95 -9.54
C ILE A 102 2.42 6.07 -10.22
N PRO A 103 1.35 6.36 -9.45
CA PRO A 103 0.05 6.67 -10.03
C PRO A 103 0.15 7.99 -10.81
N GLY A 104 -0.20 7.95 -12.09
CA GLY A 104 -0.23 9.05 -13.04
C GLY A 104 0.81 8.86 -14.13
N GLU A 105 1.85 8.08 -13.83
CA GLU A 105 3.11 8.09 -14.56
C GLU A 105 3.53 6.71 -15.05
N THR A 106 3.47 5.69 -14.20
CA THR A 106 3.85 4.32 -14.58
C THR A 106 2.79 3.71 -15.49
N GLU A 107 3.24 3.17 -16.62
CA GLU A 107 2.33 2.57 -17.60
C GLU A 107 1.62 1.34 -17.04
N ASN A 108 0.31 1.24 -17.28
CA ASN A 108 -0.55 0.15 -16.82
C ASN A 108 -0.58 -0.07 -15.30
N TYR A 109 -0.17 0.95 -14.53
CA TYR A 109 -0.26 0.92 -13.07
C TYR A 109 -1.71 1.08 -12.61
N ASP A 110 -2.21 0.16 -11.78
CA ASP A 110 -3.62 0.12 -11.39
C ASP A 110 -3.85 0.31 -9.88
N PHE A 111 -2.87 0.86 -9.18
CA PHE A 111 -2.96 1.26 -7.77
C PHE A 111 -2.91 2.79 -7.62
N LEU A 112 -3.32 3.29 -6.45
CA LEU A 112 -3.34 4.72 -6.10
C LEU A 112 -2.31 5.07 -5.01
N MET A 113 -1.37 4.18 -4.76
CA MET A 113 -0.23 4.38 -3.86
C MET A 113 1.03 4.40 -4.73
N ILE A 114 2.14 4.93 -4.24
CA ILE A 114 3.43 4.77 -4.90
C ILE A 114 4.10 3.53 -4.31
N LYS A 115 4.80 2.73 -5.13
CA LYS A 115 5.64 1.63 -4.64
C LYS A 115 7.10 1.91 -4.93
N ILE A 116 7.94 1.76 -3.89
CA ILE A 116 9.40 1.72 -4.00
C ILE A 116 9.82 0.26 -3.96
N ILE A 117 10.15 -0.33 -5.11
CA ILE A 117 10.33 -1.77 -5.27
C ILE A 117 11.82 -2.10 -5.34
N SER A 118 12.32 -2.94 -4.43
CA SER A 118 13.71 -3.41 -4.42
C SER A 118 14.02 -4.27 -5.64
N LYS A 119 15.12 -3.96 -6.34
CA LYS A 119 15.64 -4.79 -7.44
C LYS A 119 16.43 -6.01 -6.97
N GLN A 120 16.68 -6.12 -5.67
CA GLN A 120 17.60 -7.13 -5.14
C GLN A 120 17.01 -8.54 -5.11
N VAL A 121 15.71 -8.65 -4.83
CA VAL A 121 15.03 -9.93 -4.63
C VAL A 121 13.76 -9.95 -5.46
N TYR A 122 13.62 -10.98 -6.30
CA TYR A 122 12.40 -11.19 -7.06
C TYR A 122 11.31 -11.81 -6.17
N VAL A 123 10.16 -11.13 -6.10
CA VAL A 123 8.95 -11.58 -5.41
C VAL A 123 7.77 -11.26 -6.30
N LYS A 124 6.88 -12.22 -6.53
CA LYS A 124 5.63 -11.99 -7.26
C LYS A 124 4.44 -12.17 -6.33
N GLU A 125 3.65 -11.13 -6.12
CA GLU A 125 2.37 -11.22 -5.42
C GLU A 125 1.23 -11.58 -6.38
N LEU A 126 0.10 -11.98 -5.81
CA LEU A 126 -1.10 -12.38 -6.56
C LEU A 126 -1.56 -11.33 -7.60
N LEU A 127 -1.41 -10.05 -7.28
CA LEU A 127 -1.97 -8.94 -8.06
C LEU A 127 -0.94 -8.22 -8.95
N ASP A 128 0.30 -8.71 -9.00
CA ASP A 128 1.38 -8.12 -9.81
C ASP A 128 1.38 -8.58 -11.28
N SER A 129 0.27 -9.18 -11.75
CA SER A 129 0.20 -9.82 -13.07
C SER A 129 0.39 -8.86 -14.26
N ALA A 130 0.51 -7.55 -14.04
CA ALA A 130 0.68 -6.54 -15.07
C ALA A 130 2.12 -6.00 -15.20
N TYR A 131 3.04 -6.36 -14.30
CA TYR A 131 4.37 -5.73 -14.20
C TYR A 131 5.51 -6.72 -14.44
N ASP A 132 5.41 -7.51 -15.52
CA ASP A 132 6.38 -8.58 -15.82
C ASP A 132 7.83 -8.07 -15.78
N GLY A 133 8.56 -8.44 -14.72
CA GLY A 133 9.98 -8.17 -14.53
C GLY A 133 10.31 -7.16 -13.42
N GLU A 134 9.38 -6.29 -13.02
CA GLU A 134 9.60 -5.30 -11.95
C GLU A 134 8.91 -5.72 -10.64
N CYS A 135 9.23 -6.93 -10.17
CA CYS A 135 8.62 -7.49 -8.98
C CYS A 135 9.67 -7.74 -7.90
N GLY A 136 9.41 -7.26 -6.68
CA GLY A 136 10.29 -7.38 -5.52
C GLY A 136 9.61 -6.83 -4.26
N PHE A 137 10.30 -6.94 -3.12
CA PHE A 137 9.78 -6.36 -1.88
C PHE A 137 9.68 -4.84 -1.99
N ALA A 138 8.55 -4.29 -1.56
CA ALA A 138 8.19 -2.90 -1.76
C ALA A 138 7.88 -2.18 -0.43
N ILE A 139 8.17 -0.88 -0.40
CA ILE A 139 7.57 0.04 0.57
C ILE A 139 6.45 0.81 -0.14
N ASP A 140 5.27 0.80 0.48
CA ASP A 140 4.08 1.46 -0.04
C ASP A 140 3.98 2.88 0.54
N ILE A 141 3.85 3.87 -0.35
CA ILE A 141 3.67 5.27 0.00
C ILE A 141 2.25 5.69 -0.37
N PHE A 142 1.42 5.86 0.65
CA PHE A 142 0.06 6.35 0.54
C PHE A 142 0.05 7.88 0.48
N ILE A 143 -0.70 8.44 -0.45
CA ILE A 143 -0.76 9.89 -0.62
C ILE A 143 -1.88 10.46 0.27
N ILE A 144 -1.50 11.41 1.13
CA ILE A 144 -2.43 12.26 1.88
C ILE A 144 -2.90 13.37 0.93
N GLU A 145 -4.14 13.28 0.49
CA GLU A 145 -4.80 14.25 -0.37
C GLU A 145 -5.48 15.34 0.45
N ASN A 146 -5.49 16.56 -0.09
CA ASN A 146 -6.33 17.62 0.43
C ASN A 146 -7.81 17.30 0.13
N GLU A 147 -8.72 17.68 1.03
CA GLU A 147 -10.16 17.51 0.81
C GLU A 147 -10.89 18.86 0.93
N PRO A 148 -11.90 19.13 0.07
CA PRO A 148 -12.68 20.35 0.18
C PRO A 148 -13.34 20.52 1.57
N ASP A 149 -13.39 21.74 2.11
CA ASP A 149 -14.01 21.97 3.42
C ASP A 149 -15.54 21.94 3.39
N ASN A 150 -16.13 22.34 2.25
CA ASN A 150 -17.56 22.21 2.04
C ASN A 150 -17.97 20.73 2.00
N LYS A 151 -18.88 20.34 2.90
CA LYS A 151 -19.31 18.94 3.10
C LYS A 151 -19.89 18.30 1.83
N LEU A 152 -20.64 19.04 1.02
CA LEU A 152 -21.27 18.49 -0.19
C LEU A 152 -20.21 18.28 -1.28
N ILE A 153 -19.35 19.28 -1.51
CA ILE A 153 -18.24 19.19 -2.46
C ILE A 153 -17.28 18.07 -2.06
N ARG A 154 -16.98 17.93 -0.76
CA ARG A 154 -16.16 16.85 -0.21
C ARG A 154 -16.77 15.47 -0.48
N LYS A 155 -18.06 15.27 -0.22
CA LYS A 155 -18.73 14.00 -0.52
C LYS A 155 -18.65 13.65 -2.02
N LEU A 156 -18.82 14.63 -2.90
CA LEU A 156 -18.66 14.42 -4.35
C LEU A 156 -17.21 14.08 -4.71
N PHE A 157 -16.24 14.76 -4.11
CA PHE A 157 -14.81 14.46 -4.24
C PHE A 157 -14.50 13.02 -3.82
N GLN A 158 -14.94 12.61 -2.63
CA GLN A 158 -14.76 11.27 -2.11
C GLN A 158 -15.44 10.21 -3.01
N ALA A 159 -16.65 10.48 -3.49
CA ALA A 159 -17.36 9.60 -4.40
C ALA A 159 -16.60 9.35 -5.70
N ARG A 160 -15.99 10.39 -6.29
CA ARG A 160 -15.12 10.26 -7.48
C ARG A 160 -13.89 9.40 -7.20
N CYS A 161 -13.21 9.63 -6.07
CA CYS A 161 -12.04 8.84 -5.68
C CYS A 161 -12.40 7.36 -5.45
N MET A 162 -13.52 7.09 -4.76
CA MET A 162 -14.03 5.73 -4.55
C MET A 162 -14.42 5.04 -5.85
N LEU A 163 -15.09 5.76 -6.76
CA LEU A 163 -15.41 5.25 -8.09
C LEU A 163 -14.15 4.91 -8.87
N GLY A 164 -13.16 5.81 -8.87
CA GLY A 164 -11.87 5.58 -9.51
C GLY A 164 -11.17 4.33 -8.98
N ARG A 165 -11.03 4.21 -7.66
CA ARG A 165 -10.48 3.01 -7.02
C ARG A 165 -11.23 1.73 -7.40
N TYR A 166 -12.56 1.79 -7.52
CA TYR A 166 -13.36 0.64 -7.95
C TYR A 166 -13.14 0.28 -9.43
N ILE A 167 -13.02 1.29 -10.31
CA ILE A 167 -12.68 1.11 -11.73
C ILE A 167 -11.32 0.40 -11.87
N LEU A 168 -10.27 0.94 -11.24
CA LEU A 168 -8.94 0.32 -11.27
C LEU A 168 -8.95 -1.09 -10.72
N SER A 169 -9.67 -1.33 -9.62
CA SER A 169 -9.84 -2.68 -9.08
C SER A 169 -10.55 -3.63 -10.05
N CYS A 170 -11.52 -3.18 -10.85
CA CYS A 170 -12.15 -4.04 -11.87
C CYS A 170 -11.19 -4.34 -13.02
N LEU A 171 -10.38 -3.36 -13.45
CA LEU A 171 -9.36 -3.55 -14.49
C LEU A 171 -8.26 -4.52 -14.02
N ARG A 172 -7.78 -4.39 -12.79
CA ARG A 172 -6.86 -5.33 -12.15
C ARG A 172 -7.39 -6.74 -12.15
N PHE A 173 -8.63 -6.93 -11.71
CA PHE A 173 -9.28 -8.24 -11.69
C PHE A 173 -9.39 -8.87 -13.08
N LYS A 174 -9.62 -8.06 -14.12
CA LYS A 174 -9.61 -8.53 -15.51
C LYS A 174 -8.21 -8.95 -15.95
N ASN A 175 -7.18 -8.19 -15.59
CA ASN A 175 -5.80 -8.46 -15.99
C ASN A 175 -5.23 -9.69 -15.26
N SER A 176 -5.52 -9.85 -13.96
CA SER A 176 -5.12 -11.00 -13.13
C SER A 176 -6.14 -12.15 -13.14
N LYS A 177 -6.98 -12.23 -14.19
CA LYS A 177 -8.14 -13.16 -14.21
C LYS A 177 -7.74 -14.63 -14.04
N ASN A 178 -6.58 -15.03 -14.57
CA ASN A 178 -6.19 -16.45 -14.61
C ASN A 178 -5.80 -16.91 -13.21
N GLU A 179 -5.00 -16.12 -12.53
CA GLU A 179 -4.54 -16.31 -11.15
C GLU A 179 -5.75 -16.24 -10.20
N LEU A 180 -6.59 -15.21 -10.31
CA LEU A 180 -7.75 -15.04 -9.44
C LEU A 180 -8.80 -16.14 -9.58
N LEU A 181 -9.08 -16.60 -10.81
CA LEU A 181 -10.05 -17.69 -11.03
C LEU A 181 -9.51 -19.05 -10.54
N LYS A 182 -8.21 -19.29 -10.68
CA LYS A 182 -7.56 -20.49 -10.12
C LYS A 182 -7.61 -20.46 -8.59
N MET A 183 -7.27 -19.32 -8.01
CA MET A 183 -7.31 -19.11 -6.56
C MET A 183 -8.73 -19.37 -6.03
N ALA A 184 -9.75 -18.75 -6.60
CA ALA A 184 -11.13 -18.90 -6.13
C ALA A 184 -11.80 -20.27 -6.39
N LYS A 185 -11.08 -21.26 -6.93
CA LYS A 185 -11.62 -22.59 -7.18
C LYS A 185 -12.15 -23.21 -5.88
N GLY A 186 -13.37 -23.73 -5.90
CA GLY A 186 -14.03 -24.31 -4.72
C GLY A 186 -14.78 -23.30 -3.84
N ASN A 187 -14.62 -21.99 -4.06
CA ASN A 187 -15.36 -20.95 -3.32
C ASN A 187 -16.33 -20.20 -4.25
N ASN A 188 -17.59 -20.63 -4.25
CA ASN A 188 -18.63 -20.08 -5.13
C ASN A 188 -18.94 -18.60 -4.88
N GLU A 189 -18.88 -18.14 -3.64
CA GLU A 189 -19.10 -16.72 -3.31
C GLU A 189 -17.98 -15.85 -3.89
N PHE A 190 -16.73 -16.28 -3.70
CA PHE A 190 -15.57 -15.59 -4.22
C PHE A 190 -15.56 -15.56 -5.76
N LEU A 191 -15.90 -16.68 -6.41
CA LEU A 191 -16.04 -16.76 -7.87
C LEU A 191 -17.09 -15.78 -8.41
N LYS A 192 -18.23 -15.62 -7.74
CA LYS A 192 -19.27 -14.64 -8.15
C LYS A 192 -18.71 -13.21 -8.13
N ILE A 193 -17.98 -12.85 -7.09
CA ILE A 193 -17.37 -11.52 -6.95
C ILE A 193 -16.30 -11.28 -8.02
N ILE A 194 -15.39 -12.24 -8.23
CA ILE A 194 -14.35 -12.15 -9.26
C ILE A 194 -14.96 -12.02 -10.65
N ARG A 195 -15.91 -12.89 -11.02
CA ARG A 195 -16.56 -12.85 -12.34
C ARG A 195 -17.28 -11.53 -12.60
N LYS A 196 -17.96 -10.96 -11.60
CA LYS A 196 -18.59 -9.64 -11.69
C LYS A 196 -17.56 -8.55 -11.98
N ARG A 197 -16.45 -8.53 -11.25
CA ARG A 197 -15.37 -7.53 -11.44
C ARG A 197 -14.67 -7.70 -12.79
N ILE A 198 -14.40 -8.94 -13.22
CA ILE A 198 -13.85 -9.21 -14.56
C ILE A 198 -14.79 -8.69 -15.65
N ARG A 199 -16.10 -8.97 -15.56
CA ARG A 199 -17.10 -8.48 -16.53
C ARG A 199 -17.11 -6.96 -16.59
N LEU A 200 -17.15 -6.29 -15.43
CA LEU A 200 -17.07 -4.83 -15.38
C LEU A 200 -15.74 -4.29 -15.92
N GLY A 201 -14.61 -4.95 -15.62
CA GLY A 201 -13.30 -4.59 -16.16
C GLY A 201 -13.25 -4.67 -17.68
N ARG A 202 -13.88 -5.69 -18.29
CA ARG A 202 -14.04 -5.79 -19.75
C ARG A 202 -14.84 -4.62 -20.31
N LEU A 203 -15.97 -4.28 -19.69
CA LEU A 203 -16.79 -3.13 -20.09
C LEU A 203 -16.03 -1.80 -19.97
N LEU A 204 -15.17 -1.65 -18.95
CA LEU A 204 -14.35 -0.45 -18.72
C LEU A 204 -13.13 -0.36 -19.65
N SER A 205 -12.84 -1.41 -20.44
CA SER A 205 -11.66 -1.47 -21.32
C SER A 205 -11.80 -0.67 -22.61
N PHE A 206 -12.83 0.18 -22.75
CA PHE A 206 -12.90 1.20 -23.82
C PHE A 206 -11.81 2.28 -23.66
N LYS A 207 -11.15 2.33 -22.50
CA LYS A 207 -9.93 3.09 -22.22
C LYS A 207 -8.87 2.14 -21.67
N THR A 208 -7.60 2.44 -21.95
CA THR A 208 -6.47 1.73 -21.35
C THR A 208 -6.41 1.97 -19.84
N VAL A 209 -5.71 1.08 -19.12
CA VAL A 209 -5.47 1.24 -17.68
C VAL A 209 -4.80 2.58 -17.41
N SER A 210 -3.73 2.92 -18.13
CA SER A 210 -3.03 4.20 -18.02
C SER A 210 -3.93 5.42 -18.25
N SER A 211 -4.92 5.33 -19.15
CA SER A 211 -5.86 6.43 -19.39
C SER A 211 -6.83 6.63 -18.23
N TRP A 212 -7.31 5.52 -17.65
CA TRP A 212 -8.15 5.56 -16.45
C TRP A 212 -7.39 6.08 -15.25
N GLU A 213 -6.19 5.54 -15.04
CA GLU A 213 -5.29 5.89 -13.95
C GLU A 213 -5.02 7.42 -13.98
N LYS A 214 -4.51 7.98 -15.08
CA LYS A 214 -4.27 9.43 -15.23
C LYS A 214 -5.50 10.29 -14.93
N LYS A 215 -6.69 9.81 -15.27
CA LYS A 215 -7.95 10.51 -14.99
C LYS A 215 -8.31 10.46 -13.51
N ILE A 216 -8.11 9.31 -12.88
CA ILE A 216 -8.43 9.07 -11.47
C ILE A 216 -7.43 9.80 -10.58
N GLU A 217 -6.15 9.81 -10.94
CA GLU A 217 -5.15 10.60 -10.24
C GLU A 217 -5.54 12.09 -10.24
N LYS A 218 -5.93 12.65 -11.40
CA LYS A 218 -6.46 14.02 -11.45
C LYS A 218 -7.69 14.24 -10.56
N TRP A 219 -8.52 13.22 -10.34
CA TRP A 219 -9.66 13.31 -9.43
C TRP A 219 -9.22 13.34 -7.97
N CYS A 220 -8.29 12.46 -7.58
CA CYS A 220 -7.75 12.36 -6.22
C CYS A 220 -6.96 13.62 -5.85
N SER A 221 -6.16 14.17 -6.77
CA SER A 221 -5.40 15.39 -6.52
C SER A 221 -6.15 16.68 -6.87
N SER A 222 -7.46 16.64 -7.12
CA SER A 222 -8.24 17.80 -7.59
C SER A 222 -8.38 18.94 -6.58
N CYS A 223 -8.27 18.67 -5.28
CA CYS A 223 -8.23 19.71 -4.26
C CYS A 223 -6.78 20.17 -4.06
N LYS A 224 -6.49 21.43 -4.39
CA LYS A 224 -5.13 22.02 -4.29
C LYS A 224 -4.94 22.91 -3.06
N ASP A 225 -5.97 23.03 -2.23
CA ASP A 225 -5.92 23.86 -1.03
C ASP A 225 -5.12 23.18 0.09
N GLU A 226 -3.85 23.57 0.22
CA GLU A 226 -2.93 23.09 1.27
C GLU A 226 -3.35 23.51 2.68
N ASN A 227 -4.28 24.45 2.81
CA ASN A 227 -4.81 24.91 4.10
C ASN A 227 -6.19 24.31 4.42
N SER A 228 -6.73 23.47 3.54
CA SER A 228 -8.01 22.78 3.79
C SER A 228 -8.00 22.07 5.14
N LYS A 229 -9.09 22.19 5.89
CA LYS A 229 -9.26 21.59 7.21
C LYS A 229 -9.21 20.05 7.16
N TYR A 230 -9.64 19.46 6.06
CA TYR A 230 -9.74 18.02 5.89
C TYR A 230 -8.68 17.48 4.91
N VAL A 231 -8.20 16.29 5.22
CA VAL A 231 -7.31 15.50 4.36
C VAL A 231 -7.78 14.05 4.34
N GLY A 232 -7.44 13.30 3.30
CA GLY A 232 -7.83 11.90 3.20
C GLY A 232 -6.86 11.04 2.41
N ILE A 233 -6.94 9.73 2.63
CA ILE A 233 -6.04 8.75 1.99
C ILE A 233 -6.86 7.90 1.02
N ALA A 234 -6.77 8.19 -0.29
CA ALA A 234 -7.59 7.53 -1.32
C ALA A 234 -7.32 6.02 -1.46
N SER A 235 -6.04 5.65 -1.35
CA SER A 235 -5.52 4.28 -1.44
C SER A 235 -5.62 3.48 -0.15
N GLY A 236 -5.99 4.13 0.98
CA GLY A 236 -5.93 3.54 2.32
C GLY A 236 -6.74 2.25 2.50
N ARG A 237 -6.53 1.57 3.62
CA ARG A 237 -7.19 0.29 3.96
C ARG A 237 -8.71 0.38 3.84
N LYS A 238 -9.30 1.47 4.34
CA LYS A 238 -10.71 1.83 4.18
C LYS A 238 -10.87 2.77 2.98
N GLN A 239 -12.12 2.99 2.59
CA GLN A 239 -12.41 3.97 1.53
C GLN A 239 -12.18 5.38 2.05
N ILE A 240 -11.80 6.33 1.17
CA ILE A 240 -11.46 7.71 1.55
C ILE A 240 -12.50 8.39 2.44
N ASN A 241 -13.79 8.12 2.24
CA ASN A 241 -14.88 8.67 3.07
C ASN A 241 -14.86 8.20 4.54
N LYS A 242 -14.16 7.09 4.80
CA LYS A 242 -13.88 6.55 6.14
C LYS A 242 -12.46 6.82 6.58
N GLU A 243 -11.65 7.46 5.75
CA GLU A 243 -10.26 7.86 6.02
C GLU A 243 -10.07 9.35 5.76
N THR A 244 -11.11 10.13 6.05
CA THR A 244 -11.04 11.59 6.12
C THR A 244 -10.68 11.98 7.54
N TYR A 245 -9.63 12.78 7.69
CA TYR A 245 -9.11 13.25 8.96
C TYR A 245 -9.11 14.78 9.00
N LEU A 246 -9.05 15.35 10.20
CA LEU A 246 -8.63 16.74 10.33
C LEU A 246 -7.13 16.81 10.02
N ARG A 247 -6.71 17.82 9.26
CA ARG A 247 -5.28 18.03 8.96
C ARG A 247 -4.42 18.08 10.23
N GLU A 248 -4.94 18.74 11.27
CA GLU A 248 -4.31 18.84 12.58
C GLU A 248 -4.08 17.48 13.27
N ASP A 249 -4.96 16.50 13.05
CA ASP A 249 -4.81 15.15 13.62
C ASP A 249 -3.65 14.38 12.97
N LEU A 250 -3.31 14.72 11.71
CA LEU A 250 -2.21 14.12 10.93
C LEU A 250 -0.92 14.95 10.97
N LYS A 251 -0.85 16.03 11.75
CA LYS A 251 0.46 16.59 12.13
C LYS A 251 1.29 15.48 12.78
N THR A 252 2.61 15.55 12.73
CA THR A 252 3.44 14.43 13.17
C THR A 252 3.97 14.59 14.59
N GLN A 253 4.31 13.46 15.23
CA GLN A 253 5.13 13.36 16.43
C GLN A 253 6.17 12.25 16.27
N GLU A 254 7.17 12.21 17.14
CA GLU A 254 8.21 11.17 17.08
C GLU A 254 7.74 9.85 17.70
N ALA A 255 8.23 8.75 17.16
CA ALA A 255 8.10 7.40 17.71
C ALA A 255 9.35 6.58 17.39
N GLU A 256 9.43 5.38 17.96
CA GLU A 256 10.46 4.40 17.66
C GLU A 256 9.92 3.30 16.74
N PHE A 257 10.73 2.87 15.79
CA PHE A 257 10.47 1.72 14.94
C PHE A 257 11.78 1.01 14.61
N GLU A 258 12.01 -0.18 15.16
CA GLU A 258 13.23 -0.98 14.93
C GLU A 258 14.52 -0.17 15.21
N GLY A 259 14.54 0.54 16.34
CA GLY A 259 15.66 1.41 16.75
C GLY A 259 15.80 2.72 15.97
N ARG A 260 14.91 3.01 15.00
CA ARG A 260 14.90 4.28 14.27
C ARG A 260 13.93 5.27 14.89
N LYS A 261 14.30 6.54 14.90
CA LYS A 261 13.35 7.63 15.14
C LYS A 261 12.52 7.87 13.89
N VAL A 262 11.22 7.67 14.00
CA VAL A 262 10.25 7.84 12.91
C VAL A 262 9.18 8.86 13.27
N LYS A 263 8.40 9.28 12.27
CA LYS A 263 7.26 10.16 12.46
C LYS A 263 5.96 9.36 12.39
N ILE A 264 5.04 9.57 13.33
CA ILE A 264 3.68 9.05 13.31
C ILE A 264 2.67 10.19 13.45
N ALA A 265 1.40 9.94 13.17
CA ALA A 265 0.36 10.94 13.40
C ALA A 265 0.31 11.39 14.88
N LYS A 266 0.14 12.69 15.11
CA LYS A 266 0.01 13.32 16.43
C LYS A 266 -1.19 12.75 17.17
N ASN A 267 -2.27 12.50 16.45
CA ASN A 267 -3.43 11.79 16.97
C ASN A 267 -3.47 10.33 16.47
N TYR A 268 -2.36 9.59 16.65
CA TYR A 268 -2.27 8.20 16.21
C TYR A 268 -3.39 7.34 16.81
N SER A 269 -3.86 7.62 18.03
CA SER A 269 -4.94 6.83 18.65
C SER A 269 -6.22 6.91 17.83
N LYS A 270 -6.60 8.11 17.37
CA LYS A 270 -7.77 8.31 16.51
C LYS A 270 -7.55 7.70 15.12
N TYR A 271 -6.35 7.85 14.55
CA TYR A 271 -5.98 7.24 13.27
C TYR A 271 -6.09 5.70 13.32
N LEU A 272 -5.50 5.07 14.33
CA LEU A 272 -5.49 3.62 14.51
C LEU A 272 -6.84 3.06 14.95
N GLU A 273 -7.60 3.74 15.81
CA GLU A 273 -8.98 3.37 16.13
C GLU A 273 -9.84 3.39 14.86
N ASN A 274 -9.67 4.41 14.02
CA ASN A 274 -10.38 4.50 12.76
C ASN A 274 -10.03 3.34 11.82
N LEU A 275 -8.81 2.81 11.82
CA LEU A 275 -8.41 1.70 10.95
C LEU A 275 -8.78 0.32 11.53
N TYR A 276 -8.45 0.08 12.79
CA TYR A 276 -8.46 -1.24 13.43
C TYR A 276 -9.49 -1.39 14.55
N GLY A 277 -10.21 -0.32 14.92
CA GLY A 277 -11.18 -0.28 16.01
C GLY A 277 -10.54 0.04 17.37
N ARG A 278 -11.37 0.25 18.39
CA ARG A 278 -10.95 0.73 19.73
C ARG A 278 -9.91 -0.15 20.42
N ASN A 279 -9.92 -1.44 20.14
CA ASN A 279 -9.05 -2.43 20.77
C ASN A 279 -7.77 -2.69 19.94
N PHE A 280 -7.31 -1.73 19.12
CA PHE A 280 -6.15 -1.93 18.24
C PHE A 280 -4.86 -2.31 18.99
N MET A 281 -4.75 -1.95 20.28
CA MET A 281 -3.64 -2.36 21.14
C MET A 281 -3.66 -3.86 21.50
N GLN A 282 -4.81 -4.52 21.41
CA GLN A 282 -4.91 -5.96 21.65
C GLN A 282 -4.33 -6.71 20.45
N VAL A 283 -3.46 -7.68 20.73
CA VAL A 283 -2.91 -8.59 19.73
C VAL A 283 -4.04 -9.49 19.23
N PRO A 284 -4.34 -9.52 17.91
CA PRO A 284 -5.41 -10.37 17.40
C PRO A 284 -5.05 -11.86 17.52
N PRO A 285 -6.06 -12.75 17.61
CA PRO A 285 -5.85 -14.19 17.58
C PRO A 285 -5.30 -14.62 16.22
N ILE A 286 -4.62 -15.76 16.17
CA ILE A 286 -3.79 -16.20 15.01
C ILE A 286 -4.60 -16.22 13.71
N GLU A 287 -5.86 -16.65 13.77
CA GLU A 287 -6.76 -16.80 12.62
C GLU A 287 -7.17 -15.46 12.01
N LYS A 288 -6.99 -14.36 12.76
CA LYS A 288 -7.27 -12.99 12.32
C LYS A 288 -6.02 -12.21 11.93
N ARG A 289 -4.82 -12.80 12.09
CA ARG A 289 -3.56 -12.17 11.68
C ARG A 289 -3.47 -12.15 10.16
N GLU A 290 -3.13 -10.99 9.61
CA GLU A 290 -3.05 -10.80 8.17
C GLU A 290 -1.73 -11.36 7.64
N LYS A 291 -1.77 -11.90 6.42
CA LYS A 291 -0.61 -12.38 5.67
C LYS A 291 -0.77 -11.99 4.22
N HIS A 292 0.29 -11.49 3.58
CA HIS A 292 0.29 -11.22 2.15
C HIS A 292 0.37 -12.52 1.32
N VAL A 293 -0.12 -12.47 0.08
CA VAL A 293 -0.20 -13.64 -0.82
C VAL A 293 0.98 -13.63 -1.77
N VAL A 294 2.04 -14.34 -1.40
CA VAL A 294 3.22 -14.52 -2.23
C VAL A 294 3.03 -15.70 -3.16
N MET A 295 3.17 -15.48 -4.47
CA MET A 295 3.03 -16.51 -5.51
C MET A 295 4.38 -17.09 -5.94
N LYS A 296 5.44 -16.25 -5.93
CA LYS A 296 6.82 -16.67 -6.21
C LYS A 296 7.78 -15.87 -5.35
N PHE A 297 8.84 -16.52 -4.90
CA PHE A 297 9.79 -15.96 -3.96
C PHE A 297 11.16 -16.61 -4.13
N ASP A 298 12.19 -15.80 -4.43
CA ASP A 298 13.58 -16.25 -4.46
C ASP A 298 14.22 -16.12 -3.07
N ARG A 299 14.10 -17.19 -2.26
CA ARG A 299 14.70 -17.26 -0.91
C ARG A 299 16.22 -17.08 -0.93
N ASN A 300 16.90 -17.69 -1.91
CA ASN A 300 18.36 -17.66 -1.99
C ASN A 300 18.88 -16.24 -2.28
N ALA A 301 18.17 -15.48 -3.12
CA ALA A 301 18.48 -14.07 -3.34
C ALA A 301 18.29 -13.25 -2.06
N LEU A 302 17.20 -13.48 -1.30
CA LEU A 302 16.96 -12.78 -0.04
C LEU A 302 18.07 -13.04 1.00
N GLU A 303 18.46 -14.29 1.19
CA GLU A 303 19.55 -14.65 2.11
C GLU A 303 20.85 -13.92 1.76
N LYS A 304 21.23 -13.91 0.47
CA LYS A 304 22.41 -13.20 -0.01
C LYS A 304 22.32 -11.69 0.21
N SER A 305 21.16 -11.09 -0.08
CA SER A 305 20.93 -9.67 0.17
C SER A 305 21.10 -9.30 1.64
N VAL A 306 20.51 -10.08 2.55
CA VAL A 306 20.61 -9.82 4.00
C VAL A 306 22.03 -10.01 4.51
N GLN A 307 22.80 -10.98 4.00
CA GLN A 307 24.21 -11.16 4.34
C GLN A 307 25.07 -9.96 3.94
N LEU A 308 24.74 -9.29 2.83
CA LEU A 308 25.44 -8.09 2.38
C LEU A 308 25.11 -6.85 3.23
N LEU A 309 23.92 -6.78 3.83
CA LEU A 309 23.52 -5.69 4.73
C LEU A 309 24.19 -5.77 6.10
N GLY A 310 24.61 -6.96 6.53
CA GLY A 310 25.25 -7.20 7.83
C GLY A 310 26.77 -7.04 7.85
N LYS A 311 27.39 -6.66 6.72
CA LYS A 311 28.82 -6.34 6.59
C LYS A 311 29.00 -4.83 6.56
#